data_AF-G7YRH4-F1
#
_entry.id   AF-G7YRH4-F1
#
_cell.length_a   1.000
_cell.length_b   1.000
_cell.length_c   1.000
_cell.angle_alpha   90.00
_cell.angle_beta   90.00
_cell.angle_gamma   90.00
#
_symmetry.space_group_name_H-M   'P 1'
#
loop_
_entity.id
_entity.type
_entity.pdbx_description
1 polymer ?
#
loop_
_entity_poly.entity_id
_entity_poly.type
_entity_poly.pdbx_seq_one_letter_code
_entity_poly.pdbx_strand_id
1 'polypeptide(L)'
;MRKVRNVTCLLSAIFRRAISSRALRNHQSILVVPLCEGLAVHLPPHFEDATKNLEVYFSAESQHFLGRRHSLPPTRRAEYARQQKLDYLDQVLQMHTTRTEIQIAIYLFALEVCLGLSTATSSARALLDLGCGSMHALAPIRSVLESNSVFSTGIDLPSSSLPGDGSNRIHCDLIKRQPPVVPVRDACMDLILSISFLQWLTSYTMKATYPAKAIIGDIARILRPGGQCVIQFYPLTNDELELTCKCLVNTKPRLAGCRILARPVPNRGVKIFLYVQRTSV
;
A
#
# COMPACT_ATOMS: atom_id res chain seq x y z
N MET A 1 37.16 24.17 -22.10
CA MET A 1 36.49 24.03 -20.78
C MET A 1 35.06 24.58 -20.87
N ARG A 2 34.05 23.71 -21.04
CA ARG A 2 32.62 24.08 -21.04
C ARG A 2 32.07 23.87 -19.62
N LYS A 3 31.58 24.94 -18.99
CA LYS A 3 30.86 24.88 -17.71
C LYS A 3 29.46 24.28 -17.95
N VAL A 4 29.24 23.09 -17.42
CA VAL A 4 27.92 22.45 -17.31
C VAL A 4 27.07 23.27 -16.34
N ARG A 5 25.92 23.79 -16.81
CA ARG A 5 24.93 24.46 -15.95
C ARG A 5 24.18 23.39 -15.14
N ASN A 6 24.26 23.49 -13.81
CA ASN A 6 23.53 22.66 -12.86
C ASN A 6 22.01 22.75 -13.10
N VAL A 7 21.41 21.62 -13.50
CA VAL A 7 19.96 21.42 -13.67
C VAL A 7 19.26 21.13 -12.32
N THR A 8 19.99 21.13 -11.21
CA THR A 8 19.51 20.70 -9.89
C THR A 8 18.61 21.69 -9.14
N CYS A 9 18.43 22.94 -9.60
CA CYS A 9 17.73 23.96 -8.82
C CYS A 9 16.26 24.23 -9.25
N LEU A 10 15.83 23.79 -10.44
CA LEU A 10 14.46 24.06 -10.92
C LEU A 10 13.44 22.98 -10.51
N LEU A 11 13.89 21.72 -10.35
CA LEU A 11 13.03 20.60 -9.94
C LEU A 11 12.58 20.70 -8.47
N SER A 12 13.37 21.34 -7.60
CA SER A 12 13.02 21.43 -6.18
C SER A 12 11.87 22.40 -5.88
N ALA A 13 11.64 23.42 -6.72
CA ALA A 13 10.58 24.40 -6.48
C ALA A 13 9.19 23.89 -6.91
N ILE A 14 9.13 23.12 -8.01
CA ILE A 14 7.90 22.47 -8.47
C ILE A 14 7.51 21.33 -7.52
N PHE A 15 8.49 20.53 -7.05
CA PHE A 15 8.23 19.46 -6.09
C PHE A 15 7.92 19.95 -4.66
N ARG A 16 8.55 21.03 -4.17
CA ARG A 16 8.19 21.63 -2.86
C ARG A 16 6.80 22.27 -2.87
N ARG A 17 6.28 22.68 -4.03
CA ARG A 17 4.89 23.16 -4.17
C ARG A 17 3.86 22.02 -4.20
N ALA A 18 4.24 20.83 -4.66
CA ALA A 18 3.33 19.69 -4.77
C ALA A 18 3.08 18.97 -3.43
N ILE A 19 4.01 19.05 -2.47
CA ILE A 19 3.88 18.38 -1.15
C ILE A 19 4.33 19.34 -0.05
N SER A 20 3.77 20.55 -0.03
CA SER A 20 3.66 21.23 1.25
C SER A 20 2.58 20.49 2.03
N SER A 21 2.83 20.10 3.28
CA SER A 21 1.79 19.64 4.23
C SER A 21 0.60 20.62 4.35
N ARG A 22 0.71 21.82 3.77
CA ARG A 22 -0.32 22.83 3.58
C ARG A 22 -1.29 22.60 2.41
N ALA A 23 -0.91 21.85 1.38
CA ALA A 23 -1.75 21.58 0.21
C ALA A 23 -2.78 20.45 0.44
N LEU A 24 -2.62 19.64 1.49
CA LEU A 24 -3.59 18.60 1.89
C LEU A 24 -4.82 19.17 2.65
N ARG A 25 -4.79 20.45 3.06
CA ARG A 25 -5.70 21.01 4.07
C ARG A 25 -7.10 21.42 3.59
N ASN A 26 -7.34 21.52 2.28
CA ASN A 26 -8.64 21.97 1.79
C ASN A 26 -9.35 20.79 1.10
N HIS A 27 -10.31 20.16 1.80
CA HIS A 27 -11.27 19.12 1.33
C HIS A 27 -10.85 17.64 1.39
N GLN A 28 -9.93 17.24 2.27
CA GLN A 28 -9.64 15.82 2.51
C GLN A 28 -10.28 15.34 3.81
N SER A 29 -11.49 14.80 3.72
CA SER A 29 -12.05 13.98 4.78
C SER A 29 -11.50 12.55 4.71
N ILE A 30 -11.32 11.93 5.88
CA ILE A 30 -11.01 10.52 6.03
C ILE A 30 -12.22 9.83 6.62
N LEU A 31 -12.64 8.72 6.03
CA LEU A 31 -13.64 7.83 6.60
C LEU A 31 -12.97 6.58 7.16
N VAL A 32 -13.27 6.26 8.41
CA VAL A 32 -12.81 5.05 9.08
C VAL A 32 -13.99 4.12 9.32
N VAL A 33 -13.80 2.84 8.98
CA VAL A 33 -14.82 1.79 9.06
C VAL A 33 -14.16 0.53 9.63
N PRO A 34 -14.86 -0.32 10.40
CA PRO A 34 -14.28 -1.58 10.84
C PRO A 34 -13.94 -2.51 9.67
N LEU A 35 -13.01 -3.46 9.89
CA LEU A 35 -12.67 -4.46 8.88
C LEU A 35 -13.87 -5.29 8.47
N CYS A 36 -14.73 -5.68 9.41
CA CYS A 36 -16.01 -6.30 9.14
C CYS A 36 -17.08 -5.65 10.02
N GLU A 37 -18.32 -5.66 9.56
CA GLU A 37 -19.47 -5.19 10.33
C GLU A 37 -19.53 -5.87 11.71
N GLY A 38 -19.85 -5.08 12.75
CA GLY A 38 -19.90 -5.55 14.14
C GLY A 38 -18.55 -5.71 14.85
N LEU A 39 -17.42 -5.49 14.17
CA LEU A 39 -16.10 -5.48 14.82
C LEU A 39 -15.72 -4.09 15.34
N ALA A 40 -14.88 -4.07 16.37
CA ALA A 40 -14.26 -2.84 16.85
C ALA A 40 -13.28 -2.28 15.79
N VAL A 41 -13.21 -0.95 15.72
CA VAL A 41 -12.19 -0.23 14.95
C VAL A 41 -10.90 -0.19 15.76
N HIS A 42 -9.81 -0.71 15.18
CA HIS A 42 -8.47 -0.55 15.74
C HIS A 42 -7.66 0.39 14.84
N LEU A 43 -7.45 1.61 15.30
CA LEU A 43 -6.72 2.65 14.57
C LEU A 43 -5.19 2.42 14.62
N PRO A 44 -4.45 2.99 13.65
CA PRO A 44 -3.01 3.16 13.81
C PRO A 44 -2.66 3.92 15.11
N PRO A 45 -1.62 3.55 15.86
CA PRO A 45 -1.26 4.19 17.12
C PRO A 45 -1.05 5.70 17.05
N HIS A 46 -0.63 6.21 15.89
CA HIS A 46 -0.33 7.64 15.66
C HIS A 46 -1.38 8.34 14.79
N PHE A 47 -2.53 7.70 14.57
CA PHE A 47 -3.51 8.17 13.60
C PHE A 47 -4.04 9.56 13.95
N GLU A 48 -4.43 9.78 15.21
CA GLU A 48 -4.99 11.06 15.67
C GLU A 48 -4.02 12.23 15.44
N ASP A 49 -2.75 12.05 15.78
CA ASP A 49 -1.71 13.05 15.55
C ASP A 49 -1.47 13.32 14.06
N ALA A 50 -1.42 12.26 13.26
CA ALA A 50 -1.23 12.35 11.81
C ALA A 50 -2.43 13.03 11.11
N THR A 51 -3.63 12.91 11.67
CA THR A 51 -4.87 13.44 11.11
C THR A 51 -5.41 14.66 11.83
N LYS A 52 -4.69 15.26 12.79
CA LYS A 52 -5.17 16.38 13.62
C LYS A 52 -5.68 17.61 12.88
N ASN A 53 -5.32 17.76 11.59
CA ASN A 53 -5.75 18.87 10.73
C ASN A 53 -6.72 18.42 9.62
N LEU A 54 -7.28 17.21 9.73
CA LEU A 54 -8.19 16.61 8.76
C LEU A 54 -9.53 16.32 9.43
N GLU A 55 -10.59 16.35 8.65
CA GLU A 55 -11.90 15.87 9.10
C GLU A 55 -11.93 14.34 9.07
N VAL A 56 -12.13 13.71 10.23
CA VAL A 56 -12.20 12.25 10.35
C VAL A 56 -13.61 11.85 10.75
N TYR A 57 -14.21 10.98 9.96
CA TYR A 57 -15.54 10.41 10.19
C TYR A 57 -15.42 8.92 10.51
N PHE A 58 -16.27 8.44 11.40
CA PHE A 58 -16.40 7.02 11.73
C PHE A 58 -17.76 6.52 11.28
N SER A 59 -17.79 5.33 10.66
CA SER A 59 -19.02 4.63 10.33
C SER A 59 -18.95 3.18 10.80
N ALA A 60 -20.06 2.70 11.36
CA ALA A 60 -20.20 1.29 11.75
C ALA A 60 -20.41 0.38 10.54
N GLU A 61 -20.94 0.91 9.44
CA GLU A 61 -21.29 0.17 8.24
C GLU A 61 -20.29 0.43 7.12
N SER A 62 -19.93 -0.63 6.40
CA SER A 62 -19.35 -0.43 5.08
C SER A 62 -20.45 -0.04 4.11
N GLN A 63 -20.70 1.25 3.97
CA GLN A 63 -21.50 1.74 2.85
C GLN A 63 -20.94 1.15 1.55
N HIS A 64 -21.79 0.80 0.57
CA HIS A 64 -21.31 0.32 -0.72
C HIS A 64 -20.47 1.41 -1.42
N PHE A 65 -19.16 1.40 -1.18
CA PHE A 65 -18.23 2.46 -1.59
C PHE A 65 -17.95 2.42 -3.09
N LEU A 66 -18.05 1.23 -3.70
CA LEU A 66 -18.08 1.04 -5.14
C LEU A 66 -19.52 1.26 -5.61
N GLY A 67 -19.84 2.50 -6.01
CA GLY A 67 -21.21 2.89 -6.37
C GLY A 67 -21.80 2.02 -7.50
N ARG A 68 -23.12 1.75 -7.43
CA ARG A 68 -23.92 1.05 -8.46
C ARG A 68 -24.13 1.86 -9.76
N ARG A 69 -23.24 2.79 -10.11
CA ARG A 69 -23.53 3.83 -11.14
C ARG A 69 -23.01 3.53 -12.55
N HIS A 70 -22.30 2.43 -12.77
CA HIS A 70 -21.97 1.96 -14.11
C HIS A 70 -22.39 0.50 -14.25
N SER A 71 -22.98 0.16 -15.39
CA SER A 71 -23.38 -1.21 -15.75
C SER A 71 -22.21 -2.21 -15.70
N LEU A 72 -20.97 -1.71 -15.77
CA LEU A 72 -19.74 -2.47 -15.54
C LEU A 72 -18.70 -1.59 -14.81
N PRO A 73 -17.98 -2.12 -13.80
CA PRO A 73 -16.84 -1.42 -13.19
C PRO A 73 -15.73 -1.20 -14.24
N PRO A 74 -14.95 -0.11 -14.14
CA PRO A 74 -13.82 0.10 -15.04
C PRO A 74 -12.81 -1.05 -14.91
N THR A 75 -12.31 -1.53 -16.04
CA THR A 75 -11.28 -2.58 -16.09
C THR A 75 -10.04 -2.11 -15.32
N ARG A 76 -9.62 -2.85 -14.29
CA ARG A 76 -8.40 -2.51 -13.55
C ARG A 76 -7.19 -2.84 -14.43
N ARG A 77 -6.06 -2.22 -14.14
CA ARG A 77 -4.80 -2.48 -14.84
C ARG A 77 -4.44 -3.97 -14.83
N ALA A 78 -4.75 -4.66 -13.74
CA ALA A 78 -4.48 -6.08 -13.58
C ALA A 78 -5.28 -6.96 -14.56
N GLU A 79 -6.54 -6.62 -14.86
CA GLU A 79 -7.33 -7.30 -15.89
C GLU A 79 -6.88 -6.91 -17.30
N TYR A 80 -6.60 -5.64 -17.54
CA TYR A 80 -6.13 -5.15 -18.83
C TYR A 80 -4.82 -5.83 -19.25
N ALA A 81 -3.87 -5.91 -18.32
CA ALA A 81 -2.61 -6.64 -18.46
C ALA A 81 -2.82 -8.09 -18.91
N ARG A 82 -3.74 -8.78 -18.22
CA ARG A 82 -4.09 -10.16 -18.50
C ARG A 82 -4.72 -10.31 -19.90
N GLN A 83 -5.63 -9.40 -20.27
CA GLN A 83 -6.31 -9.44 -21.57
C GLN A 83 -5.34 -9.24 -22.74
N GLN A 84 -4.37 -8.34 -22.60
CA GLN A 84 -3.42 -8.02 -23.66
C GLN A 84 -2.21 -8.97 -23.73
N LYS A 85 -2.11 -9.95 -22.81
CA LYS A 85 -0.89 -10.77 -22.61
C LYS A 85 0.38 -9.90 -22.51
N LEU A 86 0.24 -8.67 -22.02
CA LEU A 86 1.38 -7.79 -21.82
C LEU A 86 2.20 -8.31 -20.65
N ASP A 87 3.51 -8.41 -20.84
CA ASP A 87 4.41 -8.69 -19.73
C ASP A 87 4.35 -7.55 -18.71
N TYR A 88 4.47 -7.91 -17.43
CA TYR A 88 4.49 -6.95 -16.31
C TYR A 88 5.51 -5.83 -16.56
N LEU A 89 6.63 -6.16 -17.21
CA LEU A 89 7.71 -5.24 -17.55
C LEU A 89 7.27 -4.09 -18.48
N ASP A 90 6.62 -4.39 -19.61
CA ASP A 90 6.22 -3.36 -20.59
C ASP A 90 5.36 -2.27 -19.94
N GLN A 91 4.59 -2.64 -18.93
CA GLN A 91 3.70 -1.71 -18.24
C GLN A 91 4.40 -0.86 -17.20
N VAL A 92 5.44 -1.39 -16.53
CA VAL A 92 6.25 -0.59 -15.60
C VAL A 92 7.11 0.40 -16.39
N LEU A 93 7.61 0.00 -17.56
CA LEU A 93 8.38 0.89 -18.45
C LEU A 93 7.53 2.01 -19.07
N GLN A 94 6.22 1.78 -19.28
CA GLN A 94 5.28 2.78 -19.79
C GLN A 94 4.65 3.68 -18.70
N MET A 95 5.25 3.78 -17.50
CA MET A 95 4.70 4.65 -16.46
C MET A 95 4.85 6.14 -16.80
N HIS A 96 3.73 6.79 -17.12
CA HIS A 96 3.65 8.24 -17.23
C HIS A 96 3.94 8.93 -15.88
N THR A 97 4.60 10.10 -15.93
CA THR A 97 4.96 10.93 -14.76
C THR A 97 3.80 11.13 -13.78
N THR A 98 2.59 11.34 -14.29
CA THR A 98 1.37 11.52 -13.47
C THR A 98 0.99 10.28 -12.66
N ARG A 99 1.32 9.07 -13.12
CA ARG A 99 1.07 7.82 -12.40
C ARG A 99 2.07 7.65 -11.25
N THR A 100 3.33 8.00 -11.49
CA THR A 100 4.38 7.99 -10.46
C THR A 100 4.03 8.94 -9.32
N GLU A 101 3.58 10.15 -9.62
CA GLU A 101 3.13 11.12 -8.60
C GLU A 101 1.96 10.60 -7.77
N ILE A 102 0.97 9.96 -8.41
CA ILE A 102 -0.16 9.35 -7.71
C ILE A 102 0.30 8.23 -6.78
N GLN A 103 1.20 7.36 -7.26
CA GLN A 103 1.75 6.27 -6.45
C GLN A 103 2.57 6.80 -5.28
N ILE A 104 3.41 7.83 -5.48
CA ILE A 104 4.15 8.48 -4.39
C ILE A 104 3.19 8.97 -3.31
N ALA A 105 2.11 9.68 -3.67
CA ALA A 105 1.14 10.19 -2.69
C ALA A 105 0.44 9.06 -1.91
N ILE A 106 0.13 7.94 -2.56
CA ILE A 106 -0.48 6.77 -1.92
C ILE A 106 0.51 6.11 -0.93
N TYR A 107 1.77 5.95 -1.34
CA TYR A 107 2.83 5.42 -0.48
C TYR A 107 3.07 6.32 0.74
N LEU A 108 3.21 7.63 0.53
CA LEU A 108 3.43 8.58 1.63
C LEU A 108 2.26 8.57 2.63
N PHE A 109 1.01 8.52 2.15
CA PHE A 109 -0.14 8.37 3.03
C PHE A 109 -0.06 7.09 3.87
N ALA A 110 0.26 5.95 3.27
CA ALA A 110 0.39 4.69 4.00
C ALA A 110 1.53 4.72 5.02
N LEU A 111 2.69 5.27 4.66
CA LEU A 111 3.86 5.35 5.54
C LEU A 111 3.63 6.33 6.69
N GLU A 112 3.20 7.56 6.39
CA GLU A 112 3.14 8.64 7.38
C GLU A 112 1.87 8.59 8.24
N VAL A 113 0.71 8.33 7.62
CA VAL A 113 -0.59 8.36 8.30
C VAL A 113 -0.95 7.00 8.88
N CYS A 114 -0.74 5.92 8.11
CA CYS A 114 -1.16 4.59 8.54
C CYS A 114 -0.09 3.82 9.32
N LEU A 115 1.21 4.08 9.10
CA LEU A 115 2.32 3.42 9.81
C LEU A 115 3.11 4.34 10.75
N GLY A 116 2.70 5.60 10.87
CA GLY A 116 3.28 6.56 11.82
C GLY A 116 4.72 6.98 11.50
N LEU A 117 5.14 6.95 10.23
CA LEU A 117 6.48 7.38 9.81
C LEU A 117 6.62 8.89 9.62
N SER A 118 5.75 9.68 10.25
CA SER A 118 5.78 11.15 10.14
C SER A 118 6.72 11.82 11.16
N THR A 119 7.12 11.09 12.21
CA THR A 119 8.02 11.58 13.25
C THR A 119 9.22 10.65 13.42
N ALA A 120 10.42 11.22 13.47
CA ALA A 120 11.64 10.44 13.63
C ALA A 120 11.55 9.60 14.91
N THR A 121 11.64 8.28 14.74
CA THR A 121 11.68 7.31 15.84
C THR A 121 13.13 6.89 16.09
N SER A 122 13.48 6.69 17.36
CA SER A 122 14.83 6.28 17.76
C SER A 122 15.10 4.78 17.58
N SER A 123 14.06 3.98 17.34
CA SER A 123 14.18 2.53 17.16
C SER A 123 14.22 2.14 15.69
N ALA A 124 15.26 1.41 15.30
CA ALA A 124 15.35 0.80 13.99
C ALA A 124 14.21 -0.23 13.80
N ARG A 125 13.59 -0.23 12.61
CA ARG A 125 12.50 -1.14 12.26
C ARG A 125 12.72 -1.77 10.89
N ALA A 126 12.27 -3.00 10.72
CA ALA A 126 12.24 -3.72 9.46
C ALA A 126 10.87 -3.56 8.77
N LEU A 127 10.90 -3.12 7.51
CA LEU A 127 9.74 -3.02 6.63
C LEU A 127 9.86 -3.99 5.44
N LEU A 128 8.78 -4.72 5.17
CA LEU A 128 8.63 -5.53 3.96
C LEU A 128 7.61 -4.88 3.03
N ASP A 129 8.01 -4.57 1.79
CA ASP A 129 7.13 -4.01 0.76
C ASP A 129 6.76 -5.09 -0.28
N LEU A 130 5.49 -5.54 -0.26
CA LEU A 130 4.97 -6.60 -1.13
C LEU A 130 4.38 -6.00 -2.42
N GLY A 131 4.92 -6.42 -3.56
CA GLY A 131 4.62 -5.82 -4.86
C GLY A 131 5.27 -4.44 -5.02
N CYS A 132 6.52 -4.30 -4.55
CA CYS A 132 7.20 -3.00 -4.39
C CYS A 132 7.45 -2.24 -5.70
N GLY A 133 7.44 -2.90 -6.86
CA GLY A 133 7.76 -2.30 -8.15
C GLY A 133 9.12 -1.62 -8.13
N SER A 134 9.14 -0.38 -8.63
CA SER A 134 10.28 0.54 -8.58
C SER A 134 10.11 1.66 -7.53
N MET A 135 9.03 1.65 -6.75
CA MET A 135 8.64 2.79 -5.89
C MET A 135 9.61 3.02 -4.75
N HIS A 136 10.13 1.94 -4.20
CA HIS A 136 11.06 1.93 -3.08
C HIS A 136 12.39 2.64 -3.39
N ALA A 137 12.78 2.72 -4.67
CA ALA A 137 13.98 3.40 -5.09
C ALA A 137 13.81 4.93 -5.19
N LEU A 138 12.58 5.46 -5.16
CA LEU A 138 12.31 6.88 -5.38
C LEU A 138 12.64 7.73 -4.14
N ALA A 139 13.26 8.89 -4.38
CA ALA A 139 13.77 9.77 -3.32
C ALA A 139 12.74 10.17 -2.25
N PRO A 140 11.46 10.50 -2.56
CA PRO A 140 10.50 10.87 -1.53
C PRO A 140 10.22 9.73 -0.53
N ILE A 141 10.13 8.50 -1.03
CA ILE A 141 9.85 7.32 -0.20
C ILE A 141 11.09 6.97 0.63
N ARG A 142 12.25 6.96 -0.01
CA ARG A 142 13.54 6.72 0.65
C ARG A 142 13.79 7.71 1.79
N SER A 143 13.51 8.99 1.56
CA SER A 143 13.67 10.04 2.58
C SER A 143 12.87 9.76 3.85
N VAL A 144 11.63 9.28 3.71
CA VAL A 144 10.77 8.94 4.87
C VAL A 144 11.35 7.72 5.60
N LEU A 145 11.74 6.68 4.88
CA LEU A 145 12.29 5.45 5.46
C LEU A 145 13.61 5.72 6.21
N GLU A 146 14.54 6.45 5.60
CA GLU A 146 15.84 6.81 6.20
C GLU A 146 15.67 7.70 7.43
N SER A 147 14.82 8.73 7.37
CA SER A 147 14.57 9.64 8.50
C SER A 147 13.92 8.94 9.70
N ASN A 148 13.34 7.75 9.49
CA ASN A 148 12.67 6.95 10.51
C ASN A 148 13.46 5.69 10.89
N SER A 149 14.74 5.57 10.48
CA SER A 149 15.58 4.40 10.75
C SER A 149 14.94 3.08 10.30
N VAL A 150 14.20 3.10 9.18
CA VAL A 150 13.52 1.92 8.65
C VAL A 150 14.41 1.20 7.65
N PHE A 151 14.88 0.00 8.00
CA PHE A 151 15.47 -0.92 7.06
C PHE A 151 14.37 -1.59 6.25
N SER A 152 14.44 -1.50 4.93
CA SER A 152 13.32 -1.86 4.08
C SER A 152 13.75 -2.80 2.95
N THR A 153 12.97 -3.86 2.76
CA THR A 153 13.17 -4.89 1.73
C THR A 153 11.92 -5.01 0.87
N GLY A 154 12.08 -4.98 -0.44
CA GLY A 154 10.98 -5.16 -1.39
C GLY A 154 10.90 -6.60 -1.90
N ILE A 155 9.70 -7.10 -2.12
CA ILE A 155 9.44 -8.33 -2.88
C ILE A 155 8.54 -7.99 -4.04
N ASP A 156 8.90 -8.42 -5.24
CA ASP A 156 8.03 -8.29 -6.41
C ASP A 156 8.15 -9.54 -7.29
N LEU A 157 7.19 -9.67 -8.21
CA LEU A 157 7.19 -10.73 -9.21
C LEU A 157 8.45 -10.62 -10.07
N PRO A 158 9.05 -11.77 -10.48
CA PRO A 158 10.22 -11.76 -11.33
C PRO A 158 9.89 -11.03 -12.63
N SER A 159 10.63 -9.95 -12.91
CA SER A 159 10.56 -9.26 -14.19
C SER A 159 11.96 -8.93 -14.67
N SER A 160 12.16 -8.90 -15.99
CA SER A 160 13.44 -8.55 -16.60
C SER A 160 13.78 -7.10 -16.25
N SER A 161 14.72 -6.91 -15.31
CA SER A 161 15.46 -5.66 -15.06
C SER A 161 14.61 -4.39 -15.04
N LEU A 162 14.04 -4.06 -13.90
CA LEU A 162 13.46 -2.73 -13.68
C LEU A 162 14.58 -1.72 -13.37
N PRO A 163 14.54 -0.49 -13.92
CA PRO A 163 15.48 0.56 -13.54
C PRO A 163 15.42 0.80 -12.01
N GLY A 164 16.56 0.69 -11.32
CA GLY A 164 16.61 0.81 -9.87
C GLY A 164 16.48 -0.50 -9.08
N ASP A 165 16.76 -1.65 -9.71
CA ASP A 165 17.06 -2.94 -9.06
C ASP A 165 18.24 -2.79 -8.07
N GLY A 166 17.96 -2.21 -6.90
CA GLY A 166 18.92 -2.09 -5.80
C GLY A 166 19.07 -3.41 -5.04
N SER A 167 20.08 -3.48 -4.17
CA SER A 167 20.44 -4.67 -3.38
C SER A 167 19.37 -5.22 -2.43
N ASN A 168 18.29 -4.47 -2.18
CA ASN A 168 17.29 -4.79 -1.16
C ASN A 168 15.95 -5.25 -1.77
N ARG A 169 15.98 -5.86 -2.97
CA ARG A 169 14.80 -6.44 -3.63
C ARG A 169 14.97 -7.94 -3.83
N ILE A 170 13.94 -8.71 -3.48
CA ILE A 170 13.85 -10.15 -3.72
C ILE A 170 12.86 -10.39 -4.85
N HIS A 171 13.32 -11.07 -5.90
CA HIS A 171 12.48 -11.51 -6.99
C HIS A 171 11.83 -12.85 -6.62
N CYS A 172 10.50 -12.86 -6.50
CA CYS A 172 9.78 -14.06 -6.07
C CYS A 172 8.42 -14.16 -6.79
N ASP A 173 8.16 -15.29 -7.45
CA ASP A 173 6.84 -15.56 -8.03
C ASP A 173 5.85 -15.86 -6.89
N LEU A 174 5.11 -14.83 -6.49
CA LEU A 174 4.09 -14.88 -5.44
C LEU A 174 2.78 -15.53 -5.92
N ILE A 175 2.65 -15.88 -7.21
CA ILE A 175 1.43 -16.45 -7.78
C ILE A 175 1.50 -17.98 -7.85
N LYS A 176 2.67 -18.55 -8.15
CA LYS A 176 2.84 -20.00 -8.44
C LYS A 176 3.31 -20.86 -7.27
N ARG A 177 3.44 -20.31 -6.06
CA ARG A 177 3.96 -21.04 -4.89
C ARG A 177 2.86 -21.66 -4.04
N GLN A 178 3.16 -22.82 -3.45
CA GLN A 178 2.38 -23.36 -2.34
C GLN A 178 2.70 -22.56 -1.06
N PRO A 179 1.72 -22.31 -0.17
CA PRO A 179 1.97 -21.62 1.10
C PRO A 179 3.01 -22.34 1.97
N PRO A 180 3.91 -21.63 2.68
CA PRO A 180 4.07 -20.17 2.67
C PRO A 180 4.64 -19.66 1.33
N VAL A 181 4.05 -18.58 0.82
CA VAL A 181 4.35 -17.99 -0.49
C VAL A 181 5.55 -17.03 -0.39
N VAL A 182 5.56 -16.21 0.66
CA VAL A 182 6.58 -15.17 0.91
C VAL A 182 7.79 -15.78 1.62
N PRO A 183 9.00 -15.73 1.03
CA PRO A 183 10.21 -16.41 1.53
C PRO A 183 10.90 -15.63 2.66
N VAL A 184 10.16 -15.29 3.70
CA VAL A 184 10.60 -14.51 4.85
C VAL A 184 10.24 -15.28 6.12
N ARG A 185 11.09 -15.22 7.15
CA ARG A 185 10.88 -15.92 8.42
C ARG A 185 9.65 -15.36 9.16
N ASP A 186 9.02 -16.20 9.96
CA ASP A 186 7.94 -15.82 10.87
C ASP A 186 8.39 -14.72 11.85
N ALA A 187 7.46 -13.85 12.21
CA ALA A 187 7.60 -12.83 13.26
C ALA A 187 8.87 -11.95 13.18
N CYS A 188 9.34 -11.64 11.97
CA CYS A 188 10.58 -10.88 11.77
C CYS A 188 10.40 -9.44 11.25
N MET A 189 9.19 -9.06 10.84
CA MET A 189 8.93 -7.71 10.32
C MET A 189 8.14 -6.87 11.32
N ASP A 190 8.57 -5.63 11.51
CA ASP A 190 7.84 -4.60 12.26
C ASP A 190 6.66 -4.08 11.44
N LEU A 191 6.90 -3.86 10.15
CA LEU A 191 5.99 -3.22 9.22
C LEU A 191 5.86 -4.06 7.94
N ILE A 192 4.65 -4.18 7.42
CA ILE A 192 4.43 -4.68 6.06
C ILE A 192 3.61 -3.66 5.27
N LEU A 193 4.07 -3.34 4.07
CA LEU A 193 3.39 -2.47 3.14
C LEU A 193 3.01 -3.28 1.88
N SER A 194 1.83 -3.02 1.33
CA SER A 194 1.42 -3.56 0.03
C SER A 194 0.58 -2.51 -0.69
N ILE A 195 1.15 -1.82 -1.67
CA ILE A 195 0.46 -0.79 -2.43
C ILE A 195 0.16 -1.26 -3.84
N SER A 196 -1.11 -1.24 -4.23
CA SER A 196 -1.56 -1.57 -5.59
C SER A 196 -1.11 -2.96 -6.07
N PHE A 197 -1.01 -3.94 -5.16
CA PHE A 197 -0.54 -5.29 -5.50
C PHE A 197 -1.62 -6.37 -5.41
N LEU A 198 -2.44 -6.40 -4.34
CA LEU A 198 -3.36 -7.51 -4.06
C LEU A 198 -4.34 -7.81 -5.21
N GLN A 199 -4.77 -6.78 -5.97
CA GLN A 199 -5.69 -6.96 -7.09
C GLN A 199 -5.10 -7.76 -8.27
N TRP A 200 -3.77 -7.88 -8.35
CA TRP A 200 -3.13 -8.74 -9.34
C TRP A 200 -3.36 -10.21 -8.99
N LEU A 201 -3.29 -10.56 -7.71
CA LEU A 201 -3.54 -11.94 -7.27
C LEU A 201 -4.97 -12.39 -7.53
N THR A 202 -5.93 -11.46 -7.42
CA THR A 202 -7.34 -11.72 -7.71
C THR A 202 -7.65 -11.69 -9.20
N SER A 203 -6.88 -10.99 -10.03
CA SER A 203 -7.08 -10.95 -11.49
C SER A 203 -6.56 -12.18 -12.23
N TYR A 204 -5.53 -12.87 -11.72
CA TYR A 204 -4.87 -13.98 -12.43
C TYR A 204 -5.62 -15.33 -12.36
N THR A 205 -6.52 -15.54 -11.40
CA THR A 205 -7.14 -16.86 -11.18
C THR A 205 -8.66 -16.83 -11.29
N MET A 206 -9.26 -17.87 -11.88
CA MET A 206 -10.73 -18.08 -11.90
C MET A 206 -11.29 -18.36 -10.49
N LYS A 207 -10.41 -18.73 -9.54
CA LYS A 207 -10.68 -18.86 -8.10
C LYS A 207 -9.84 -17.83 -7.34
N ALA A 208 -10.15 -16.55 -7.58
CA ALA A 208 -9.45 -15.34 -7.09
C ALA A 208 -9.07 -15.34 -5.59
N THR A 209 -9.71 -16.17 -4.78
CA THR A 209 -9.55 -16.25 -3.33
C THR A 209 -8.27 -16.92 -2.85
N TYR A 210 -7.71 -17.90 -3.57
CA TYR A 210 -6.65 -18.73 -2.99
C TYR A 210 -5.30 -18.01 -2.84
N PRO A 211 -4.76 -17.32 -3.87
CA PRO A 211 -3.48 -16.62 -3.74
C PRO A 211 -3.55 -15.43 -2.78
N ALA A 212 -4.66 -14.67 -2.81
CA ALA A 212 -4.88 -13.56 -1.87
C ALA A 212 -4.94 -14.05 -0.41
N LYS A 213 -5.65 -15.15 -0.14
CA LYS A 213 -5.70 -15.77 1.19
C LYS A 213 -4.33 -16.25 1.66
N ALA A 214 -3.52 -16.82 0.77
CA ALA A 214 -2.17 -17.26 1.09
C ALA A 214 -1.26 -16.09 1.50
N ILE A 215 -1.27 -15.00 0.74
CA ILE A 215 -0.51 -13.79 1.08
C ILE A 215 -0.99 -13.17 2.40
N ILE A 216 -2.30 -13.13 2.65
CA ILE A 216 -2.84 -12.66 3.94
C ILE A 216 -2.37 -13.54 5.10
N GLY A 217 -2.30 -14.86 4.91
CA GLY A 217 -1.71 -15.79 5.86
C GLY A 217 -0.24 -15.47 6.15
N ASP A 218 0.55 -15.21 5.10
CA ASP A 218 1.95 -14.83 5.23
C ASP A 218 2.14 -13.47 5.93
N ILE A 219 1.30 -12.48 5.66
CA ILE A 219 1.33 -11.19 6.37
C ILE A 219 1.20 -11.42 7.88
N ALA A 220 0.21 -12.23 8.30
CA ALA A 220 0.01 -12.54 9.71
C ALA A 220 1.19 -13.29 10.33
N ARG A 221 1.75 -14.26 9.58
CA ARG A 221 2.89 -15.07 9.98
C ARG A 221 4.17 -14.24 10.15
N ILE A 222 4.46 -13.34 9.21
CA ILE A 222 5.70 -12.56 9.13
C ILE A 222 5.74 -11.39 10.11
N LEU A 223 4.60 -10.75 10.38
CA LEU A 223 4.53 -9.66 11.36
C LEU A 223 4.93 -10.17 12.74
N ARG A 224 5.82 -9.46 13.44
CA ARG A 224 6.06 -9.71 14.86
C ARG A 224 4.83 -9.36 15.71
N PRO A 225 4.69 -9.85 16.96
CA PRO A 225 3.67 -9.35 17.89
C PRO A 225 3.68 -7.82 17.97
N GLY A 226 2.53 -7.18 17.80
CA GLY A 226 2.39 -5.73 17.72
C GLY A 226 2.81 -5.08 16.39
N GLY A 227 3.33 -5.85 15.43
CA GLY A 227 3.68 -5.39 14.09
C GLY A 227 2.46 -4.93 13.29
N GLN A 228 2.68 -3.98 12.39
CA GLN A 228 1.62 -3.27 11.65
C GLN A 228 1.71 -3.57 10.16
N CYS A 229 0.57 -3.63 9.48
CA CYS A 229 0.51 -3.77 8.04
C CYS A 229 -0.54 -2.85 7.42
N VAL A 230 -0.20 -2.30 6.25
CA VAL A 230 -1.10 -1.52 5.41
C VAL A 230 -1.19 -2.13 4.02
N ILE A 231 -2.40 -2.46 3.61
CA ILE A 231 -2.70 -2.99 2.28
C ILE A 231 -3.59 -1.99 1.55
N GLN A 232 -3.08 -1.37 0.50
CA GLN A 232 -3.85 -0.59 -0.45
C GLN A 232 -4.03 -1.41 -1.72
N PHE A 233 -5.27 -1.60 -2.16
CA PHE A 233 -5.56 -2.26 -3.43
C PHE A 233 -6.84 -1.71 -4.06
N TYR A 234 -7.16 -2.19 -5.27
CA TYR A 234 -8.34 -1.79 -6.02
C TYR A 234 -9.30 -2.97 -6.15
N PRO A 235 -10.24 -3.18 -5.21
CA PRO A 235 -11.26 -4.21 -5.34
C PRO A 235 -12.15 -3.91 -6.56
N LEU A 236 -12.52 -4.96 -7.31
CA LEU A 236 -13.44 -4.88 -8.43
C LEU A 236 -14.89 -4.74 -7.95
N THR A 237 -15.22 -5.44 -6.86
CA THR A 237 -16.56 -5.46 -6.25
C THR A 237 -16.47 -5.28 -4.73
N ASN A 238 -17.58 -4.89 -4.10
CA ASN A 238 -17.63 -4.83 -2.63
C ASN A 238 -17.41 -6.23 -2.03
N ASP A 239 -17.87 -7.29 -2.69
CA ASP A 239 -17.65 -8.67 -2.23
C ASP A 239 -16.16 -9.04 -2.16
N GLU A 240 -15.35 -8.58 -3.11
CA GLU A 240 -13.89 -8.78 -3.08
C GLU A 240 -13.25 -8.07 -1.88
N LEU A 241 -13.70 -6.86 -1.58
CA LEU A 241 -13.27 -6.11 -0.40
C LEU A 241 -13.68 -6.82 0.90
N GLU A 242 -14.95 -7.20 1.01
CA GLU A 242 -15.49 -7.89 2.18
C GLU A 242 -14.77 -9.23 2.43
N LEU A 243 -14.53 -10.00 1.37
CA LEU A 243 -13.84 -11.27 1.45
C LEU A 243 -12.38 -11.11 1.88
N THR A 244 -11.69 -10.08 1.36
CA THR A 244 -10.33 -9.73 1.78
C THR A 244 -10.30 -9.40 3.28
N CYS A 245 -11.26 -8.59 3.75
CA CYS A 245 -11.32 -8.24 5.16
C CYS A 245 -11.66 -9.43 6.06
N LYS A 246 -12.59 -10.31 5.63
CA LYS A 246 -12.89 -11.57 6.32
C LYS A 246 -11.66 -12.47 6.39
N CYS A 247 -10.83 -12.52 5.35
CA CYS A 247 -9.56 -13.25 5.40
C CYS A 247 -8.58 -12.66 6.42
N LEU A 248 -8.46 -11.33 6.49
CA LEU A 248 -7.60 -10.66 7.47
C LEU A 248 -8.06 -10.92 8.92
N VAL A 249 -9.35 -10.84 9.18
CA VAL A 249 -9.90 -11.06 10.53
C VAL A 249 -9.75 -12.52 10.99
N ASN A 250 -9.92 -13.47 10.06
CA ASN A 250 -9.92 -14.91 10.38
C ASN A 250 -8.54 -15.58 10.29
N THR A 251 -7.49 -14.82 9.94
CA THR A 251 -6.13 -15.36 9.86
C THR A 251 -5.56 -15.67 11.24
N LYS A 252 -4.56 -16.55 11.28
CA LYS A 252 -3.77 -16.84 12.46
C LYS A 252 -2.29 -16.60 12.14
N PRO A 253 -1.53 -15.89 12.99
CA PRO A 253 -1.92 -15.16 14.22
C PRO A 253 -2.98 -14.07 14.01
N ARG A 254 -3.73 -13.71 15.06
CA ARG A 254 -4.87 -12.79 14.95
C ARG A 254 -4.42 -11.38 14.56
N LEU A 255 -5.16 -10.79 13.63
CA LEU A 255 -5.04 -9.40 13.22
C LEU A 255 -6.26 -8.60 13.68
N ALA A 256 -6.02 -7.36 14.10
CA ALA A 256 -7.05 -6.38 14.44
C ALA A 256 -6.78 -5.08 13.67
N GLY A 257 -7.82 -4.36 13.23
CA GLY A 257 -7.58 -3.19 12.38
C GLY A 257 -8.83 -2.46 11.92
N CYS A 258 -8.70 -1.72 10.82
CA CYS A 258 -9.78 -0.95 10.22
C CYS A 258 -9.55 -0.71 8.72
N ARG A 259 -10.60 -0.23 8.06
CA ARG A 259 -10.55 0.32 6.71
C ARG A 259 -10.44 1.85 6.83
N ILE A 260 -9.47 2.41 6.14
CA ILE A 260 -9.24 3.85 6.05
C ILE A 260 -9.50 4.26 4.59
N LEU A 261 -10.49 5.10 4.38
CA LEU A 261 -10.87 5.63 3.07
C LEU A 261 -10.46 7.08 3.01
N ALA A 262 -9.50 7.38 2.12
CA ALA A 262 -8.91 8.71 2.02
C ALA A 262 -8.70 9.10 0.57
N ARG A 263 -8.45 10.39 0.34
CA ARG A 263 -8.09 10.92 -0.98
C ARG A 263 -6.68 11.53 -0.91
N PRO A 264 -5.60 10.71 -0.99
CA PRO A 264 -4.23 11.24 -0.90
C PRO A 264 -3.89 12.26 -2.00
N VAL A 265 -4.51 12.13 -3.18
CA VAL A 265 -4.30 13.02 -4.31
C VAL A 265 -5.57 13.87 -4.53
N PRO A 266 -5.49 15.20 -4.44
CA PRO A 266 -6.61 16.08 -4.75
C PRO A 266 -7.22 15.77 -6.13
N ASN A 267 -8.55 15.92 -6.24
CA ASN A 267 -9.29 15.69 -7.49
C ASN A 267 -9.21 14.25 -8.06
N ARG A 268 -8.75 13.28 -7.26
CA ARG A 268 -8.81 11.85 -7.61
C ARG A 268 -9.83 11.11 -6.74
N GLY A 269 -10.21 9.91 -7.20
CA GLY A 269 -11.11 9.05 -6.45
C GLY A 269 -10.51 8.63 -5.10
N VAL A 270 -11.38 8.30 -4.15
CA VAL A 270 -11.03 7.72 -2.85
C VAL A 270 -10.18 6.46 -3.05
N LYS A 271 -9.27 6.23 -2.11
CA LYS A 271 -8.39 5.06 -2.01
C LYS A 271 -8.71 4.34 -0.71
N ILE A 272 -8.72 3.02 -0.77
CA ILE A 272 -9.01 2.14 0.36
C ILE A 272 -7.68 1.60 0.88
N PHE A 273 -7.43 1.81 2.17
CA PHE A 273 -6.30 1.26 2.90
C PHE A 273 -6.85 0.33 3.98
N LEU A 274 -6.43 -0.93 3.97
CA LEU A 274 -6.68 -1.87 5.06
C LEU A 274 -5.51 -1.78 6.01
N TYR A 275 -5.75 -1.18 7.18
CA TYR A 275 -4.77 -1.17 8.26
C TYR A 275 -5.05 -2.36 9.17
N VAL A 276 -4.00 -3.10 9.54
CA VAL A 276 -4.06 -4.19 10.50
C VAL A 276 -2.83 -4.19 11.41
N GLN A 277 -3.00 -4.70 12.61
CA GLN A 277 -1.94 -4.93 13.58
C GLN A 277 -2.04 -6.36 14.12
N ARG A 278 -0.91 -7.05 14.24
CA ARG A 278 -0.86 -8.36 14.89
C ARG A 278 -1.03 -8.19 16.39
N THR A 279 -2.01 -8.87 16.98
CA THR A 279 -2.24 -8.82 18.42
C THR A 279 -1.09 -9.50 19.18
N SER A 280 -0.72 -8.95 20.34
CA SER A 280 0.44 -9.42 21.13
C SER A 280 0.21 -10.72 21.93
N VAL A 281 -0.87 -11.46 21.65
CA VAL A 281 -1.23 -12.70 22.36
C VAL A 281 -0.40 -13.87 21.87
#